data_AF-A0A1F9EYA6-F1
#
_entry.id   AF-A0A1F9EYA6-F1
#
_cell.length_a   1.000
_cell.length_b   1.000
_cell.length_c   1.000
_cell.angle_alpha   90.00
_cell.angle_beta   90.00
_cell.angle_gamma   90.00
#
_symmetry.space_group_name_H-M   'P 1'
#
loop_
_entity.id
_entity.type
_entity.pdbx_description
1 polymer ?
#
loop_
_entity_poly.entity_id
_entity_poly.type
_entity_poly.pdbx_seq_one_letter_code
_entity_poly.pdbx_strand_id
1 'polypeptide(L)'
;MAKEAIPRRGRPDRPGRARGIESTNNHAGRELRAFVLWRRRSFGSQSDRGNEFAERLMTVAHTARKQNKNVLDFLTACVGAARDGTKPPSLFA
;
A
#
# COMPACT_ATOMS: atom_id res chain seq x y z
N MET A 1 -40.19 -21.07 28.67
CA MET A 1 -38.86 -21.53 28.21
C MET A 1 -37.99 -20.33 27.91
N ALA A 2 -37.14 -19.92 28.85
CA ALA A 2 -36.16 -18.85 28.63
C ALA A 2 -34.90 -19.46 27.99
N LYS A 3 -34.49 -18.93 26.83
CA LYS A 3 -33.22 -19.30 26.20
C LYS A 3 -32.10 -18.60 26.96
N GLU A 4 -31.29 -19.36 27.69
CA GLU A 4 -30.04 -18.84 28.25
C GLU A 4 -29.09 -18.43 27.12
N ALA A 5 -28.62 -17.19 27.17
CA ALA A 5 -27.65 -16.65 26.24
C ALA A 5 -26.26 -17.25 26.56
N ILE A 6 -25.65 -17.92 25.58
CA ILE A 6 -24.29 -18.44 25.68
C ILE A 6 -23.33 -17.25 25.86
N PRO A 7 -22.53 -17.19 26.95
CA PRO A 7 -21.62 -16.08 27.18
C PRO A 7 -20.53 -16.09 26.11
N ARG A 8 -20.37 -14.96 25.41
CA ARG A 8 -19.27 -14.80 24.45
C ARG A 8 -17.96 -14.81 25.22
N ARG A 9 -17.22 -15.92 25.13
CA ARG A 9 -15.86 -16.05 25.68
C ARG A 9 -15.04 -14.87 25.18
N GLY A 10 -14.63 -13.99 26.11
CA GLY A 10 -13.74 -12.88 25.79
C GLY A 10 -12.54 -13.41 25.03
N ARG A 11 -12.21 -12.80 23.89
CA ARG A 11 -11.04 -13.19 23.11
C ARG A 11 -9.83 -13.05 24.06
N PRO A 12 -9.07 -14.12 24.33
CA PRO A 12 -7.91 -13.99 25.20
C PRO A 12 -6.99 -12.94 24.61
N ASP A 13 -6.45 -12.11 25.49
CA ASP A 13 -5.42 -11.13 25.23
C ASP A 13 -4.29 -11.81 24.44
N ARG A 14 -4.15 -11.37 23.18
CA ARG A 14 -3.19 -11.94 22.24
C ARG A 14 -1.79 -11.74 22.84
N PRO A 15 -0.99 -12.80 23.04
CA PRO A 15 0.35 -12.65 23.59
C PRO A 15 1.17 -11.72 22.67
N GLY A 16 1.73 -10.65 23.25
CA GLY A 16 2.55 -9.67 22.54
C GLY A 16 1.95 -8.27 22.34
N ARG A 17 0.73 -7.98 22.82
CA ARG A 17 0.19 -6.60 22.79
C ARG A 17 0.59 -5.82 24.05
N ALA A 18 1.78 -5.21 24.06
CA ALA A 18 2.09 -4.19 25.05
C ALA A 18 1.04 -3.06 24.94
N ARG A 19 0.30 -2.78 26.01
CA ARG A 19 -0.76 -1.76 26.01
C ARG A 19 -0.13 -0.40 25.73
N GLY A 20 -0.55 0.24 24.63
CA GLY A 20 -0.11 1.59 24.27
C GLY A 20 1.08 1.68 23.30
N ILE A 21 1.76 0.57 23.00
CA ILE A 21 2.82 0.57 21.98
C ILE A 21 2.22 0.19 20.63
N GLU A 22 2.29 1.10 19.65
CA GLU A 22 1.92 0.75 18.28
C GLU A 22 2.93 -0.26 17.72
N SER A 23 2.44 -1.43 17.32
CA SER A 23 3.27 -2.42 16.65
C SER A 23 3.74 -1.88 15.29
N THR A 24 5.05 -1.92 15.04
CA THR A 24 5.66 -1.55 13.75
C THR A 24 5.12 -2.38 12.58
N ASN A 25 4.68 -3.62 12.85
CA ASN A 25 3.98 -4.46 11.88
C ASN A 25 2.67 -3.80 11.40
N ASN A 26 1.93 -3.11 12.26
CA ASN A 26 0.72 -2.41 11.83
C ASN A 26 1.04 -1.26 10.88
N HIS A 27 2.16 -0.57 11.09
CA HIS A 27 2.63 0.47 10.17
C HIS A 27 3.02 -0.15 8.83
N ALA A 28 3.93 -1.14 8.80
CA ALA A 28 4.34 -1.82 7.57
C ALA A 28 3.14 -2.42 6.80
N GLY A 29 2.22 -3.06 7.53
CA GLY A 29 0.97 -3.58 6.96
C GLY A 29 0.08 -2.50 6.37
N ARG A 30 -0.01 -1.30 6.97
CA ARG A 30 -0.73 -0.15 6.42
C ARG A 30 -0.08 0.38 5.14
N GLU A 31 1.24 0.49 5.11
CA GLU A 31 1.97 0.97 3.93
C GLU A 31 1.71 0.08 2.70
N LEU A 32 1.66 -1.25 2.89
CA LEU A 32 1.43 -2.22 1.83
C LEU A 32 -0.05 -2.45 1.48
N ARG A 33 -0.98 -2.04 2.34
CA ARG A 33 -2.40 -2.39 2.23
C ARG A 33 -3.02 -1.94 0.91
N ALA A 34 -2.63 -0.77 0.41
CA ALA A 34 -3.12 -0.27 -0.87
C ALA A 34 -2.76 -1.20 -2.02
N PHE A 35 -1.53 -1.74 -2.03
CA PHE A 35 -1.08 -2.67 -3.06
C PHE A 35 -1.78 -4.03 -2.98
N VAL A 36 -1.89 -4.59 -1.78
CA VAL A 36 -2.56 -5.87 -1.56
C VAL A 36 -4.03 -5.81 -2.01
N LEU A 37 -4.74 -4.74 -1.65
CA LEU A 37 -6.14 -4.55 -2.05
C LEU A 37 -6.29 -4.37 -3.57
N TRP A 38 -5.39 -3.61 -4.19
CA TRP A 38 -5.38 -3.44 -5.64
C TRP A 38 -5.18 -4.78 -6.37
N ARG A 39 -4.17 -5.58 -5.96
CA ARG A 39 -3.88 -6.88 -6.59
C ARG A 39 -5.05 -7.84 -6.42
N ARG A 40 -5.69 -7.85 -5.25
CA ARG A 40 -6.87 -8.68 -4.99
C ARG A 40 -8.07 -8.30 -5.85
N ARG A 41 -8.32 -7.00 -6.06
CA ARG A 41 -9.48 -6.52 -6.83
C ARG A 41 -9.26 -6.58 -8.35
N SER A 42 -8.03 -6.41 -8.79
CA SER A 42 -7.68 -6.31 -10.22
C SER A 42 -7.10 -7.61 -10.78
N PHE A 43 -7.03 -8.68 -9.97
CA PHE A 43 -6.41 -9.98 -10.27
C PHE A 43 -4.90 -9.95 -10.61
N GLY A 44 -4.29 -8.77 -10.70
CA GLY A 44 -2.87 -8.60 -10.98
C GLY A 44 -2.48 -8.98 -12.41
N SER A 45 -1.17 -9.03 -12.67
CA SER A 45 -0.60 -9.53 -13.93
C SER A 45 -0.21 -10.99 -13.81
N GLN A 46 -0.39 -11.75 -14.89
CA GLN A 46 0.14 -13.11 -15.07
C GLN A 46 1.44 -13.16 -15.88
N SER A 47 1.94 -12.00 -16.32
CA SER A 47 3.24 -11.87 -16.99
C SER A 47 4.27 -11.22 -16.08
N ASP A 48 5.54 -11.61 -16.26
CA ASP A 48 6.69 -11.00 -15.56
C ASP A 48 6.77 -9.50 -15.84
N ARG A 49 6.65 -9.10 -17.11
CA ARG A 49 6.63 -7.69 -17.51
C ARG A 49 5.54 -6.89 -16.78
N GLY A 50 4.33 -7.43 -16.67
CA GLY A 50 3.24 -6.73 -15.99
C GLY A 50 3.42 -6.72 -14.46
N ASN A 51 4.07 -7.74 -13.88
CA ASN A 51 4.44 -7.74 -12.46
C ASN A 51 5.49 -6.67 -12.17
N GLU A 52 6.53 -6.57 -13.00
CA GLU A 52 7.59 -5.55 -12.90
C GLU A 52 7.00 -4.13 -13.05
N PHE A 53 6.08 -3.94 -14.01
CA PHE A 53 5.38 -2.67 -14.17
C PHE A 53 4.59 -2.29 -12.91
N ALA A 54 3.81 -3.22 -12.36
CA ALA A 54 3.02 -2.98 -11.16
C ALA A 54 3.89 -2.67 -9.95
N GLU A 55 5.01 -3.38 -9.78
CA GLU A 55 5.99 -3.15 -8.72
C GLU A 55 6.55 -1.72 -8.78
N ARG A 56 7.03 -1.30 -9.96
CA ARG A 56 7.59 0.04 -10.17
C ARG A 56 6.57 1.14 -9.96
N LEU A 57 5.38 0.99 -10.56
CA LEU A 57 4.33 2.00 -10.46
C LEU A 57 3.85 2.17 -9.01
N MET A 58 3.74 1.08 -8.25
CA MET A 58 3.30 1.15 -6.85
C MET A 58 4.37 1.75 -5.96
N THR A 59 5.65 1.50 -6.22
CA THR A 59 6.76 2.16 -5.54
C THR A 59 6.74 3.67 -5.77
N VAL A 60 6.57 4.09 -7.03
CA VAL A 60 6.46 5.51 -7.42
C VAL A 60 5.25 6.16 -6.74
N ALA A 61 4.06 5.57 -6.88
CA ALA A 61 2.83 6.13 -6.34
C ALA A 61 2.87 6.20 -4.81
N HIS A 62 3.42 5.19 -4.14
CA HIS A 62 3.57 5.19 -2.68
C HIS A 62 4.52 6.30 -2.22
N THR A 63 5.70 6.40 -2.84
CA THR A 63 6.71 7.42 -2.49
C THR A 63 6.21 8.83 -2.77
N ALA A 64 5.59 9.06 -3.94
CA ALA A 64 5.02 10.35 -4.31
C ALA A 64 3.92 10.80 -3.32
N ARG A 65 3.03 9.89 -2.92
CA ARG A 65 1.99 10.19 -1.91
C ARG A 65 2.58 10.53 -0.55
N LYS A 66 3.63 9.83 -0.10
CA LYS A 66 4.33 10.15 1.17
C LYS A 66 4.98 11.53 1.16
N GLN A 67 5.36 12.02 -0.02
CA GLN A 67 5.89 13.36 -0.22
C GLN A 67 4.83 14.40 -0.57
N ASN A 68 3.53 14.07 -0.45
CA ASN A 68 2.42 14.95 -0.83
C ASN A 68 2.46 15.44 -2.30
N LYS A 69 3.04 14.64 -3.21
CA LYS A 69 3.05 14.91 -4.65
C LYS A 69 1.78 14.34 -5.31
N ASN A 70 1.22 15.06 -6.29
CA ASN A 70 0.19 14.49 -7.17
C ASN A 70 0.81 13.41 -8.06
N VAL A 71 0.33 12.18 -7.93
CA VAL A 71 0.87 11.01 -8.65
C VAL A 71 0.68 11.14 -10.16
N LEU A 72 -0.49 11.63 -10.62
CA LEU A 72 -0.77 11.74 -12.05
C LEU A 72 0.10 12.82 -12.70
N ASP A 73 0.23 13.97 -12.04
CA ASP A 73 1.05 15.07 -12.54
C ASP A 73 2.53 14.64 -12.61
N PHE A 74 3.02 13.94 -11.58
CA PHE A 74 4.38 13.40 -11.57
C PHE A 74 4.63 12.42 -12.71
N LEU A 75 3.74 11.45 -12.93
CA LEU A 75 3.88 10.49 -14.03
C LEU A 75 3.79 11.16 -15.40
N THR A 76 2.90 12.15 -15.55
CA THR A 76 2.78 12.96 -16.77
C THR A 76 4.09 13.66 -17.08
N ALA A 77 4.70 14.31 -16.08
CA ALA A 77 5.98 14.98 -16.24
C ALA A 77 7.13 14.01 -16.57
N CYS A 78 7.16 12.82 -15.96
CA CYS A 78 8.13 11.78 -16.30
C CYS A 78 7.99 11.30 -17.75
N VAL A 79 6.76 11.06 -18.22
CA VAL A 79 6.50 10.63 -19.61
C VAL A 79 6.83 11.74 -20.60
N GLY A 80 6.51 13.00 -20.28
CA GLY A 80 6.93 14.16 -21.08
C GLY A 80 8.45 14.23 -21.21
N ALA A 81 9.16 14.18 -20.08
CA ALA A 81 10.62 14.23 -20.08
C ALA A 81 11.26 13.07 -20.88
N ALA A 82 10.70 11.86 -20.77
CA ALA A 82 11.17 10.70 -21.54
C ALA A 82 10.95 10.86 -23.06
N ARG A 83 9.84 11.48 -23.46
CA ARG A 83 9.55 11.78 -24.87
C ARG A 83 10.47 12.87 -25.43
N ASP A 84 10.70 13.90 -24.64
CA ASP A 84 11.47 15.08 -25.06
C ASP A 84 12.99 14.90 -24.88
N GLY A 85 13.43 13.77 -24.31
CA GLY A 85 14.83 13.49 -24.00
C GLY A 85 15.41 14.41 -22.91
N THR A 86 14.56 14.97 -22.06
CA THR A 86 14.95 15.89 -20.99
C THR A 86 15.03 15.18 -19.64
N LYS A 87 15.56 15.86 -18.62
CA LYS A 87 15.73 15.29 -17.28
C LYS A 87 14.36 15.10 -16.61
N PRO A 88 13.99 13.88 -16.18
CA PRO A 88 12.73 13.65 -15.48
C PRO A 88 12.74 14.25 -14.06
N PRO A 89 11.56 14.58 -13.50
CA PRO A 89 11.47 15.06 -12.14
C PRO A 89 11.94 13.99 -11.14
N SER A 90 12.60 14.44 -10.07
CA SER A 90 13.07 13.51 -9.02
C SER A 90 11.89 12.97 -8.21
N LEU A 91 11.88 11.65 -8.03
CA LEU A 91 10.97 11.01 -7.08
C LEU A 91 11.32 11.35 -5.63
N PHE A 92 12.60 11.55 -5.33
CA PHE A 92 13.10 11.87 -4.00
C PHE A 92 13.20 13.38 -3.79
N ALA A 93 13.01 13.82 -2.55
CA ALA A 93 13.28 15.18 -2.11
C ALA A 93 14.78 15.37 -1.88
#